data_AF-A0A7M7Q0Q1-F1
#
_entry.id   AF-A0A7M7Q0Q1-F1
#
_cell.length_a   1.000
_cell.length_b   1.000
_cell.length_c   1.000
_cell.angle_alpha   90.00
_cell.angle_beta   90.00
_cell.angle_gamma   90.00
#
_symmetry.space_group_name_H-M   'P 1'
#
loop_
_entity.id
_entity.type
_entity.pdbx_description
1 polymer ?
#
loop_
_entity_poly.entity_id
_entity_poly.type
_entity_poly.pdbx_seq_one_letter_code
_entity_poly.pdbx_strand_id
1 'polypeptide(L)'
;METQKSAGKNGKSKKKGKSAEGSKEEDYDSESSKVDNNKKPILEDSEKSDKEQESTNLKKGAKRKKKSKKPAAAKGQEANARKSDTEPESSQANTKTEVPVDTEQSVKQDDEKKAENVTIKDSKSDHQVPESLINNVLKHSAPLPSTTPTVKGYDFNDGINYSALFRSYKHSGFQATNFGLAVEEILRMLVARRIPLEEDQEDNLEEDEFIRRRHGCTIFLGYTSNMASCGVRETIRFLAEHRMIDCIVTTAGGVEEDFIKCLAPTYVGDFHLDGKTLRDKGINRIGNLLVPNDNYCLFEDWVMPILDKMLEEQKKGVLWTPSKVIARLGEEINNRDSIYYWAAKNKIPVFSPALTDGSLGDMMYFHSFKNPGLVVDIVSDLRRLNTIAMKAIRSGVIIIGGGVVKHHICNANLMRNGADFGVFLNTASEYDGSDSGARPDEAVSWGKIRKDSKAVKIFAEASLVFPLLVAETFVPWLQSVKEEVKRPTGEVYFDC
;
A
#
# COMPACT_ATOMS: atom_id res chain seq x y z
N MET A 1 -59.94 -19.61 -20.26
CA MET A 1 -60.55 -20.96 -20.29
C MET A 1 -60.09 -21.67 -21.56
N GLU A 2 -59.82 -22.98 -21.62
CA GLU A 2 -59.80 -23.99 -20.55
C GLU A 2 -58.99 -25.26 -20.95
N THR A 3 -58.36 -25.90 -19.95
CA THR A 3 -58.25 -27.35 -19.63
C THR A 3 -58.54 -28.46 -20.70
N GLN A 4 -57.96 -29.68 -20.67
CA GLN A 4 -57.01 -30.33 -19.75
C GLN A 4 -56.38 -31.64 -20.30
N LYS A 5 -55.23 -32.01 -19.70
CA LYS A 5 -54.70 -33.35 -19.34
C LYS A 5 -55.43 -34.64 -19.80
N SER A 6 -54.66 -35.61 -20.30
CA SER A 6 -54.45 -36.95 -19.70
C SER A 6 -53.43 -37.77 -20.54
N ALA A 7 -52.91 -38.95 -20.16
CA ALA A 7 -52.25 -39.46 -18.94
C ALA A 7 -52.04 -40.98 -19.13
N GLY A 8 -50.79 -41.47 -19.24
CA GLY A 8 -50.46 -42.88 -19.56
C GLY A 8 -49.57 -43.57 -18.52
N LYS A 9 -49.86 -44.83 -18.17
CA LYS A 9 -49.38 -45.50 -16.94
C LYS A 9 -48.01 -46.20 -17.04
N ASN A 10 -47.22 -46.02 -15.97
CA ASN A 10 -46.28 -46.93 -15.28
C ASN A 10 -46.06 -48.37 -15.80
N GLY A 11 -44.79 -48.83 -15.77
CA GLY A 11 -44.36 -50.24 -15.81
C GLY A 11 -43.13 -50.50 -14.91
N LYS A 12 -42.92 -51.74 -14.42
CA LYS A 12 -41.97 -52.08 -13.32
C LYS A 12 -41.45 -53.54 -13.41
N SER A 13 -40.30 -53.98 -12.86
CA SER A 13 -39.04 -53.36 -12.37
C SER A 13 -38.06 -54.48 -11.90
N LYS A 14 -36.77 -54.13 -11.66
CA LYS A 14 -35.72 -54.79 -10.81
C LYS A 14 -34.69 -55.78 -11.43
N LYS A 15 -33.40 -55.39 -11.26
CA LYS A 15 -32.22 -56.22 -10.84
C LYS A 15 -31.64 -57.24 -11.86
N LYS A 16 -30.34 -57.64 -11.82
CA LYS A 16 -29.28 -57.48 -10.79
C LYS A 16 -27.83 -57.59 -11.35
N GLY A 17 -26.93 -56.64 -11.02
CA GLY A 17 -25.46 -56.85 -10.88
C GLY A 17 -24.56 -56.96 -12.14
N LYS A 18 -23.21 -57.00 -12.04
CA LYS A 18 -22.29 -56.55 -10.96
C LYS A 18 -20.78 -56.57 -11.37
N SER A 19 -20.16 -55.41 -11.64
CA SER A 19 -18.69 -55.12 -11.55
C SER A 19 -18.46 -53.62 -11.86
N ALA A 20 -17.52 -52.82 -11.32
CA ALA A 20 -16.39 -52.95 -10.37
C ALA A 20 -14.96 -52.86 -10.94
N GLU A 21 -14.56 -51.64 -11.32
CA GLU A 21 -13.19 -51.08 -11.47
C GLU A 21 -13.37 -49.56 -11.68
N GLY A 22 -12.49 -48.63 -11.27
CA GLY A 22 -11.30 -48.72 -10.43
C GLY A 22 -10.65 -47.33 -10.34
N SER A 23 -10.79 -46.62 -9.22
CA SER A 23 -10.31 -45.23 -9.07
C SER A 23 -8.82 -45.15 -8.74
N LYS A 24 -8.16 -44.10 -9.24
CA LYS A 24 -6.84 -43.66 -8.79
C LYS A 24 -6.91 -42.22 -8.30
N GLU A 25 -6.78 -42.06 -6.99
CA GLU A 25 -6.17 -40.87 -6.38
C GLU A 25 -4.68 -41.19 -6.22
N GLU A 26 -3.80 -40.18 -6.34
CA GLU A 26 -2.37 -40.34 -6.07
C GLU A 26 -1.97 -39.36 -4.96
N ASP A 27 -2.01 -39.86 -3.72
CA ASP A 27 -1.32 -39.24 -2.59
C ASP A 27 0.19 -39.24 -2.85
N TYR A 28 0.87 -38.16 -2.46
CA TYR A 28 2.31 -38.16 -2.22
C TYR A 28 2.58 -37.58 -0.84
N ASP A 29 2.98 -38.46 0.07
CA ASP A 29 3.31 -38.11 1.45
C ASP A 29 4.73 -37.50 1.55
N SER A 30 4.98 -36.88 2.68
CA SER A 30 6.23 -36.32 3.14
C SER A 30 7.37 -37.33 3.24
N GLU A 31 8.58 -36.90 2.88
CA GLU A 31 9.79 -37.52 3.42
C GLU A 31 10.83 -36.44 3.76
N SER A 32 11.47 -36.59 4.91
CA SER A 32 12.39 -35.60 5.48
C SER A 32 13.85 -36.02 5.28
N SER A 33 14.70 -35.12 4.79
CA SER A 33 16.15 -35.32 4.80
C SER A 33 16.85 -34.29 5.70
N LYS A 34 17.63 -34.80 6.65
CA LYS A 34 18.58 -34.00 7.43
C LYS A 34 19.91 -33.99 6.70
N VAL A 35 20.50 -32.82 6.49
CA VAL A 35 21.92 -32.68 6.18
C VAL A 35 22.48 -31.64 7.15
N ASP A 36 23.61 -31.97 7.78
CA ASP A 36 24.21 -31.13 8.80
C ASP A 36 25.73 -30.99 8.59
N ASN A 37 26.22 -29.78 8.86
CA ASN A 37 27.60 -29.36 9.04
C ASN A 37 28.65 -29.42 7.89
N ASN A 38 29.58 -28.45 8.01
CA ASN A 38 30.92 -28.34 7.41
C ASN A 38 31.12 -28.11 5.90
N LYS A 39 31.35 -26.82 5.55
CA LYS A 39 32.63 -26.37 4.95
C LYS A 39 32.84 -24.85 5.05
N LYS A 40 33.99 -24.43 5.60
CA LYS A 40 34.67 -23.16 5.25
C LYS A 40 35.55 -23.42 4.02
N PRO A 41 35.81 -22.40 3.18
CA PRO A 41 37.05 -21.60 3.29
C PRO A 41 36.72 -20.15 3.73
N ILE A 42 37.52 -19.45 4.54
CA ILE A 42 38.87 -18.87 4.30
C ILE A 42 38.80 -17.69 3.32
N LEU A 43 39.09 -16.49 3.86
CA LEU A 43 39.45 -15.27 3.14
C LEU A 43 40.94 -15.35 2.79
N GLU A 44 41.34 -14.92 1.59
CA GLU A 44 42.67 -14.36 1.35
C GLU A 44 42.54 -13.11 0.47
N ASP A 45 43.13 -12.00 0.92
CA ASP A 45 43.22 -10.75 0.18
C ASP A 45 44.35 -10.82 -0.86
N SER A 46 44.22 -10.06 -1.95
CA SER A 46 45.35 -9.77 -2.85
C SER A 46 45.30 -8.32 -3.37
N GLU A 47 45.88 -7.42 -2.59
CA GLU A 47 46.32 -6.10 -3.07
C GLU A 47 47.74 -6.18 -3.67
N LYS A 48 48.07 -5.21 -4.56
CA LYS A 48 49.41 -4.89 -5.12
C LYS A 48 49.93 -5.90 -6.17
N SER A 49 50.59 -5.51 -7.26
CA SER A 49 51.02 -4.20 -7.83
C SER A 49 51.50 -4.44 -9.29
N ASP A 50 51.78 -3.48 -10.18
CA ASP A 50 51.92 -2.01 -10.08
C ASP A 50 51.50 -1.31 -11.42
N LYS A 51 51.61 0.03 -11.63
CA LYS A 51 52.70 0.80 -12.32
C LYS A 51 53.48 0.06 -13.43
N GLU A 52 53.95 0.68 -14.53
CA GLU A 52 53.99 2.10 -14.97
C GLU A 52 54.15 2.21 -16.52
N GLN A 53 54.39 3.43 -17.05
CA GLN A 53 54.69 3.80 -18.47
C GLN A 53 53.47 3.83 -19.42
N GLU A 54 53.16 4.88 -20.21
CA GLU A 54 53.91 5.81 -21.09
C GLU A 54 54.32 5.24 -22.47
N SER A 55 54.36 6.02 -23.58
CA SER A 55 53.62 7.24 -23.99
C SER A 55 53.82 7.54 -25.51
N THR A 56 52.93 8.35 -26.11
CA THR A 56 53.00 8.89 -27.52
C THR A 56 52.77 7.83 -28.64
N ASN A 57 52.45 8.10 -29.93
CA ASN A 57 52.35 9.29 -30.82
C ASN A 57 51.44 8.92 -32.07
N LEU A 58 51.16 9.63 -33.18
CA LEU A 58 51.51 10.94 -33.77
C LEU A 58 50.41 11.44 -34.79
N LYS A 59 49.74 12.58 -34.53
CA LYS A 59 48.98 13.54 -35.40
C LYS A 59 48.60 13.22 -36.88
N LYS A 60 47.36 13.60 -37.26
CA LYS A 60 46.88 14.50 -38.37
C LYS A 60 45.34 14.67 -38.22
N GLY A 61 44.62 15.73 -38.60
CA GLY A 61 44.75 16.83 -39.58
C GLY A 61 43.52 16.79 -40.52
N ALA A 62 42.80 17.86 -40.92
CA ALA A 62 42.99 19.30 -40.74
C ALA A 62 41.67 20.12 -40.93
N LYS A 63 41.78 21.47 -40.90
CA LYS A 63 40.71 22.50 -40.85
C LYS A 63 39.86 22.65 -42.14
N ARG A 64 38.62 23.18 -42.00
CA ARG A 64 38.12 24.28 -42.87
C ARG A 64 37.09 25.19 -42.19
N LYS A 65 37.08 26.49 -42.55
CA LYS A 65 36.11 27.53 -42.15
C LYS A 65 35.31 27.97 -43.38
N LYS A 66 34.09 28.50 -43.21
CA LYS A 66 33.70 29.92 -43.49
C LYS A 66 32.18 30.15 -43.60
N LYS A 67 31.71 31.21 -42.91
CA LYS A 67 30.73 32.25 -43.35
C LYS A 67 29.28 31.83 -43.72
N SER A 68 28.28 32.72 -43.82
CA SER A 68 27.88 33.95 -43.06
C SER A 68 26.71 34.64 -43.78
N LYS A 69 25.69 35.18 -43.07
CA LYS A 69 25.08 36.52 -43.33
C LYS A 69 23.90 36.88 -42.40
N LYS A 70 23.92 38.14 -41.92
CA LYS A 70 22.79 39.02 -41.52
C LYS A 70 22.29 39.79 -42.78
N PRO A 71 21.32 40.74 -42.76
CA PRO A 71 20.50 41.35 -41.69
C PRO A 71 18.98 41.09 -41.91
N ALA A 72 17.94 41.76 -41.37
CA ALA A 72 17.66 43.13 -40.84
C ALA A 72 16.31 43.07 -40.04
N ALA A 73 15.54 44.12 -39.64
CA ALA A 73 15.66 45.54 -39.21
C ALA A 73 14.19 46.10 -39.10
N ALA A 74 13.79 47.17 -38.40
CA ALA A 74 14.28 48.03 -37.31
C ALA A 74 13.13 49.01 -36.90
N LYS A 75 13.32 49.87 -35.87
CA LYS A 75 12.38 50.87 -35.26
C LYS A 75 11.31 50.27 -34.31
N GLY A 76 10.93 50.92 -33.18
CA GLY A 76 11.55 52.06 -32.49
C GLY A 76 10.63 52.79 -31.47
N GLN A 77 11.18 53.12 -30.27
CA GLN A 77 10.63 54.02 -29.21
C GLN A 77 9.32 53.55 -28.50
N GLU A 78 9.00 53.91 -27.24
CA GLU A 78 9.63 54.85 -26.27
C GLU A 78 9.53 54.36 -24.78
N ALA A 79 9.87 55.20 -23.78
CA ALA A 79 9.98 54.89 -22.34
C ALA A 79 8.62 54.97 -21.57
N ASN A 80 8.43 54.69 -20.26
CA ASN A 80 9.25 54.61 -19.02
C ASN A 80 8.73 53.44 -18.13
N ALA A 81 9.49 52.65 -17.35
CA ALA A 81 10.60 52.88 -16.39
C ALA A 81 10.19 53.03 -14.91
N ARG A 82 10.49 52.00 -14.09
CA ARG A 82 11.02 52.10 -12.70
C ARG A 82 11.71 50.79 -12.30
N LYS A 83 12.74 50.90 -11.43
CA LYS A 83 13.61 49.82 -10.89
C LYS A 83 13.14 49.44 -9.46
N SER A 84 13.72 48.50 -8.69
CA SER A 84 15.05 47.81 -8.70
C SER A 84 14.89 46.38 -8.10
N ASP A 85 15.74 45.37 -8.39
CA ASP A 85 17.17 45.16 -8.08
C ASP A 85 17.50 45.32 -6.56
N THR A 86 18.20 44.44 -5.83
CA THR A 86 18.67 43.02 -6.01
C THR A 86 19.10 42.44 -4.63
N GLU A 87 19.26 41.12 -4.48
CA GLU A 87 19.86 40.42 -3.30
C GLU A 87 21.43 40.43 -3.32
N PRO A 88 22.20 39.75 -2.43
CA PRO A 88 21.93 39.12 -1.11
C PRO A 88 23.01 39.45 0.00
N GLU A 89 23.02 38.67 1.10
CA GLU A 89 24.16 38.24 1.96
C GLU A 89 24.41 38.81 3.39
N SER A 90 24.17 37.92 4.37
CA SER A 90 25.11 37.52 5.46
C SER A 90 25.19 38.25 6.84
N SER A 91 25.76 37.49 7.79
CA SER A 91 26.35 37.87 9.10
C SER A 91 25.44 37.99 10.35
N GLN A 92 26.08 37.83 11.52
CA GLN A 92 25.50 37.74 12.86
C GLN A 92 26.01 38.91 13.73
N ALA A 93 25.20 39.42 14.68
CA ALA A 93 25.71 40.05 15.91
C ALA A 93 24.62 40.22 16.98
N ASN A 94 25.00 40.07 18.26
CA ASN A 94 24.27 40.63 19.41
C ASN A 94 24.68 42.09 19.63
N THR A 95 23.76 42.94 20.08
CA THR A 95 24.12 44.03 21.02
C THR A 95 22.97 44.39 21.95
N LYS A 96 23.30 44.87 23.15
CA LYS A 96 22.37 45.47 24.11
C LYS A 96 22.03 46.91 23.70
N THR A 97 20.94 47.44 24.25
CA THR A 97 20.65 48.89 24.21
C THR A 97 20.45 49.40 25.64
N GLU A 98 21.34 50.28 26.08
CA GLU A 98 21.14 51.12 27.27
C GLU A 98 20.56 52.47 26.82
N VAL A 99 19.80 53.15 27.68
CA VAL A 99 19.12 54.43 27.41
C VAL A 99 19.41 55.38 28.58
N PRO A 100 19.70 56.68 28.35
CA PRO A 100 20.60 57.42 29.24
C PRO A 100 19.93 58.19 30.40
N VAL A 101 20.81 58.68 31.28
CA VAL A 101 20.55 59.62 32.38
C VAL A 101 20.19 61.02 31.85
N ASP A 102 19.35 61.77 32.57
CA ASP A 102 19.45 63.24 32.55
C ASP A 102 19.19 63.90 33.93
N THR A 103 19.90 65.01 34.10
CA THR A 103 20.08 66.06 35.14
C THR A 103 19.24 66.18 36.43
N GLU A 104 19.90 66.71 37.46
CA GLU A 104 19.38 67.15 38.77
C GLU A 104 18.75 68.56 38.74
N GLN A 105 17.78 68.85 39.63
CA GLN A 105 17.56 70.19 40.21
C GLN A 105 17.12 70.08 41.68
N SER A 106 17.47 71.10 42.50
CA SER A 106 17.37 71.04 43.97
C SER A 106 16.67 72.27 44.57
N VAL A 107 15.73 72.04 45.52
CA VAL A 107 15.20 73.10 46.40
C VAL A 107 14.98 72.59 47.83
N LYS A 108 15.80 73.16 48.73
CA LYS A 108 15.69 73.40 50.19
C LYS A 108 14.50 72.84 51.01
N GLN A 109 14.88 72.20 52.12
CA GLN A 109 14.44 72.39 53.52
C GLN A 109 12.98 72.74 53.85
N ASP A 110 12.38 71.98 54.78
CA ASP A 110 12.25 72.45 56.17
C ASP A 110 12.12 71.27 57.16
N ASP A 111 12.58 71.47 58.40
CA ASP A 111 12.59 70.47 59.49
C ASP A 111 11.46 70.78 60.50
N GLU A 112 10.46 69.90 60.66
CA GLU A 112 9.63 69.91 61.87
C GLU A 112 9.21 68.51 62.32
N LYS A 113 9.47 68.19 63.59
CA LYS A 113 9.21 66.86 64.18
C LYS A 113 7.80 66.76 64.74
N LYS A 114 7.00 65.81 64.24
CA LYS A 114 5.93 65.17 65.01
C LYS A 114 6.07 63.66 64.96
N ALA A 115 5.92 63.03 66.13
CA ALA A 115 6.01 61.59 66.29
C ALA A 115 4.64 60.96 66.05
N GLU A 116 4.52 60.16 64.99
CA GLU A 116 3.43 59.20 64.83
C GLU A 116 3.99 57.77 64.92
N ASN A 117 3.22 56.87 65.51
CA ASN A 117 3.64 55.50 65.74
C ASN A 117 3.64 54.71 64.43
N VAL A 118 4.80 54.68 63.75
CA VAL A 118 5.05 53.72 62.66
C VAL A 118 5.20 52.33 63.29
N THR A 119 4.07 51.67 63.52
CA THR A 119 4.00 50.24 63.79
C THR A 119 4.76 49.50 62.69
N ILE A 120 5.71 48.64 63.08
CA ILE A 120 6.38 47.75 62.14
C ILE A 120 5.33 46.79 61.58
N LYS A 121 4.74 47.15 60.42
CA LYS A 121 4.01 46.21 59.59
C LYS A 121 5.04 45.41 58.83
N ASP A 122 5.05 44.09 59.04
CA ASP A 122 5.86 43.17 58.26
C ASP A 122 5.70 43.47 56.78
N SER A 123 6.82 43.60 56.07
CA SER A 123 6.86 43.64 54.62
C SER A 123 6.51 42.25 54.06
N LYS A 124 5.23 41.86 54.18
CA LYS A 124 4.68 40.70 53.50
C LYS A 124 4.98 40.86 52.01
N SER A 125 5.81 39.96 51.50
CA SER A 125 6.29 40.02 50.13
C SER A 125 5.14 39.97 49.15
N ASP A 126 5.25 40.77 48.09
CA ASP A 126 4.26 40.88 47.03
C ASP A 126 4.39 39.68 46.07
N HIS A 127 4.13 38.50 46.63
CA HIS A 127 4.41 37.16 46.07
C HIS A 127 3.15 36.28 46.11
N GLN A 128 1.97 36.89 46.04
CA GLN A 128 0.76 36.14 45.71
C GLN A 128 0.73 35.84 44.22
N VAL A 129 0.60 34.55 43.87
CA VAL A 129 0.40 34.12 42.49
C VAL A 129 -0.92 34.73 41.98
N PRO A 130 -0.94 35.42 40.82
CA PRO A 130 -2.16 36.05 40.32
C PRO A 130 -3.33 35.06 40.22
N GLU A 131 -4.50 35.45 40.72
CA GLU A 131 -5.69 34.59 40.76
C GLU A 131 -6.10 34.12 39.34
N SER A 132 -5.91 34.97 38.34
CA SER A 132 -6.09 34.62 36.92
C SER A 132 -5.15 33.51 36.45
N LEU A 133 -3.91 33.46 36.94
CA LEU A 133 -2.96 32.38 36.62
C LEU A 133 -3.36 31.08 37.35
N ILE A 134 -3.80 31.16 38.60
CA ILE A 134 -4.36 30.02 39.35
C ILE A 134 -5.57 29.43 38.61
N ASN A 135 -6.54 30.28 38.25
CA ASN A 135 -7.77 29.87 37.57
C ASN A 135 -7.53 29.34 36.14
N ASN A 136 -6.47 29.77 35.46
CA ASN A 136 -6.06 29.25 34.15
C ASN A 136 -5.33 27.90 34.24
N VAL A 137 -4.49 27.69 35.25
CA VAL A 137 -3.61 26.50 35.34
C VAL A 137 -4.22 25.37 36.17
N LEU A 138 -4.91 25.69 37.27
CA LEU A 138 -5.49 24.72 38.21
C LEU A 138 -7.00 24.52 38.01
N LYS A 139 -7.48 24.72 36.78
CA LYS A 139 -8.89 24.57 36.41
C LYS A 139 -9.34 23.11 36.57
N HIS A 140 -10.32 22.88 37.45
CA HIS A 140 -10.92 21.55 37.62
C HIS A 140 -11.54 21.02 36.32
N SER A 141 -11.24 19.76 36.00
CA SER A 141 -11.78 19.04 34.84
C SER A 141 -13.20 18.51 35.09
N ALA A 142 -14.02 18.49 34.06
CA ALA A 142 -15.23 17.66 34.05
C ALA A 142 -14.87 16.15 34.06
N PRO A 143 -15.72 15.27 34.62
CA PRO A 143 -15.49 13.83 34.55
C PRO A 143 -15.61 13.30 33.11
N LEU A 144 -14.79 12.30 32.78
CA LEU A 144 -14.88 11.57 31.52
C LEU A 144 -15.93 10.44 31.62
N PRO A 145 -16.53 10.01 30.49
CA PRO A 145 -17.39 8.82 30.46
C PRO A 145 -16.67 7.58 31.00
N SER A 146 -17.39 6.74 31.76
CA SER A 146 -16.85 5.49 32.33
C SER A 146 -16.45 4.44 31.27
N THR A 147 -16.90 4.62 30.03
CA THR A 147 -16.53 3.81 28.86
C THR A 147 -15.27 4.31 28.13
N THR A 148 -14.69 5.45 28.53
CA THR A 148 -13.45 5.96 27.94
C THR A 148 -12.28 5.06 28.35
N PRO A 149 -11.56 4.43 27.39
CA PRO A 149 -10.43 3.58 27.71
C PRO A 149 -9.28 4.40 28.30
N THR A 150 -8.64 3.86 29.35
CA THR A 150 -7.38 4.40 29.86
C THR A 150 -6.21 4.04 28.92
N VAL A 151 -5.17 4.88 28.93
CA VAL A 151 -3.93 4.58 28.22
C VAL A 151 -3.12 3.58 29.03
N LYS A 152 -2.83 2.41 28.46
CA LYS A 152 -1.95 1.39 29.03
C LYS A 152 -1.25 0.61 27.90
N GLY A 153 0.07 0.64 27.88
CA GLY A 153 0.89 -0.22 27.02
C GLY A 153 1.10 -1.62 27.59
N TYR A 154 1.78 -2.48 26.84
CA TYR A 154 2.22 -3.79 27.32
C TYR A 154 3.24 -3.67 28.46
N ASP A 155 3.13 -4.56 29.45
CA ASP A 155 4.08 -4.64 30.56
C ASP A 155 5.06 -5.78 30.31
N PHE A 156 6.33 -5.47 30.07
CA PHE A 156 7.36 -6.47 29.82
C PHE A 156 7.76 -7.27 31.07
N ASN A 157 7.23 -6.94 32.26
CA ASN A 157 7.30 -7.84 33.41
C ASN A 157 6.44 -9.10 33.21
N ASP A 158 5.44 -9.07 32.32
CA ASP A 158 4.68 -10.26 31.87
C ASP A 158 5.48 -11.14 30.87
N GLY A 159 6.72 -10.78 30.56
CA GLY A 159 7.61 -11.50 29.66
C GLY A 159 7.54 -11.03 28.20
N ILE A 160 7.69 -11.96 27.24
CA ILE A 160 7.63 -11.69 25.80
C ILE A 160 6.44 -12.45 25.20
N ASN A 161 5.33 -11.75 24.98
CA ASN A 161 4.17 -12.28 24.25
C ASN A 161 3.74 -11.27 23.17
N TYR A 162 4.05 -11.57 21.91
CA TYR A 162 3.83 -10.66 20.79
C TYR A 162 2.34 -10.33 20.52
N SER A 163 1.42 -11.30 20.63
CA SER A 163 -0.01 -10.98 20.46
C SER A 163 -0.57 -10.19 21.64
N ALA A 164 -0.08 -10.40 22.87
CA ALA A 164 -0.42 -9.54 24.00
C ALA A 164 0.12 -8.10 23.82
N LEU A 165 1.35 -7.97 23.31
CA LEU A 165 1.96 -6.69 22.94
C LEU A 165 1.12 -5.96 21.88
N PHE A 166 0.80 -6.60 20.75
CA PHE A 166 0.01 -5.99 19.68
C PHE A 166 -1.45 -5.74 20.08
N ARG A 167 -2.04 -6.55 20.96
CA ARG A 167 -3.37 -6.28 21.54
C ARG A 167 -3.37 -5.05 22.44
N SER A 168 -2.26 -4.77 23.13
CA SER A 168 -2.11 -3.53 23.92
C SER A 168 -2.07 -2.26 23.08
N TYR A 169 -1.70 -2.34 21.79
CA TYR A 169 -1.52 -1.17 20.92
C TYR A 169 -2.81 -0.33 20.81
N LYS A 170 -3.99 -0.98 20.81
CA LYS A 170 -5.30 -0.30 20.86
C LYS A 170 -5.37 0.76 21.98
N HIS A 171 -4.75 0.47 23.12
CA HIS A 171 -4.75 1.29 24.34
C HIS A 171 -3.42 2.04 24.57
N SER A 172 -2.47 1.97 23.62
CA SER A 172 -1.16 2.62 23.74
C SER A 172 -1.11 4.06 23.19
N GLY A 173 -2.10 4.47 22.39
CA GLY A 173 -2.21 5.82 21.82
C GLY A 173 -1.61 5.98 20.43
N PHE A 174 -1.76 7.18 19.86
CA PHE A 174 -1.24 7.57 18.54
C PHE A 174 -1.51 6.53 17.43
N GLN A 175 -0.52 6.23 16.58
CA GLN A 175 -0.67 5.25 15.50
C GLN A 175 -0.76 3.79 15.99
N ALA A 176 -0.35 3.50 17.23
CA ALA A 176 -0.58 2.17 17.83
C ALA A 176 -2.08 1.93 18.05
N THR A 177 -2.83 2.93 18.51
CA THR A 177 -4.30 2.84 18.58
C THR A 177 -4.90 2.61 17.19
N ASN A 178 -4.41 3.28 16.15
CA ASN A 178 -4.86 3.06 14.77
C ASN A 178 -4.54 1.64 14.25
N PHE A 179 -3.40 1.06 14.64
CA PHE A 179 -3.10 -0.35 14.36
C PHE A 179 -4.10 -1.30 15.02
N GLY A 180 -4.38 -1.12 16.31
CA GLY A 180 -5.37 -1.93 17.03
C GLY A 180 -6.78 -1.82 16.44
N LEU A 181 -7.19 -0.62 16.02
CA LEU A 181 -8.47 -0.40 15.33
C LEU A 181 -8.49 -1.01 13.91
N ALA A 182 -7.37 -1.07 13.21
CA ALA A 182 -7.26 -1.73 11.90
C ALA A 182 -7.33 -3.26 12.02
N VAL A 183 -6.76 -3.85 13.06
CA VAL A 183 -6.95 -5.28 13.41
C VAL A 183 -8.45 -5.56 13.62
N GLU A 184 -9.16 -4.73 14.40
CA GLU A 184 -10.61 -4.87 14.63
C GLU A 184 -11.47 -4.61 13.38
N GLU A 185 -11.01 -3.80 12.42
CA GLU A 185 -11.72 -3.56 11.16
C GLU A 185 -11.53 -4.73 10.18
N ILE A 186 -10.31 -5.28 10.04
CA ILE A 186 -10.06 -6.47 9.21
C ILE A 186 -10.77 -7.70 9.80
N LEU A 187 -10.78 -7.88 11.12
CA LEU A 187 -11.55 -8.96 11.76
C LEU A 187 -13.06 -8.81 11.51
N ARG A 188 -13.61 -7.59 11.46
CA ARG A 188 -15.01 -7.36 11.06
C ARG A 188 -15.27 -7.70 9.58
N MET A 189 -14.32 -7.41 8.67
CA MET A 189 -14.40 -7.88 7.28
C MET A 189 -14.44 -9.42 7.21
N LEU A 190 -13.55 -10.11 7.94
CA LEU A 190 -13.43 -11.56 7.93
C LEU A 190 -14.66 -12.27 8.53
N VAL A 191 -15.19 -11.75 9.65
CA VAL A 191 -16.47 -12.22 10.22
C VAL A 191 -17.61 -12.02 9.23
N ALA A 192 -17.72 -10.83 8.62
CA ALA A 192 -18.75 -10.56 7.62
C ALA A 192 -18.60 -11.41 6.35
N ARG A 193 -17.38 -11.83 6.00
CA ARG A 193 -17.07 -12.70 4.85
C ARG A 193 -17.46 -14.17 5.08
N ARG A 194 -17.43 -14.62 6.34
CA ARG A 194 -17.80 -15.98 6.75
C ARG A 194 -19.32 -16.20 6.87
N ILE A 195 -20.11 -15.13 6.95
CA ILE A 195 -21.58 -15.24 6.86
C ILE A 195 -21.91 -15.84 5.47
N PRO A 196 -22.67 -16.95 5.40
CA PRO A 196 -23.12 -17.52 4.13
C PRO A 196 -23.96 -16.53 3.32
N LEU A 197 -24.08 -16.78 2.02
CA LEU A 197 -25.05 -16.10 1.18
C LEU A 197 -26.42 -16.79 1.36
N GLU A 198 -27.47 -15.98 1.48
CA GLU A 198 -28.86 -16.47 1.35
C GLU A 198 -29.16 -16.87 -0.11
N GLU A 199 -30.26 -17.60 -0.36
CA GLU A 199 -30.60 -18.11 -1.70
C GLU A 199 -30.78 -16.99 -2.76
N ASP A 200 -31.32 -15.82 -2.36
CA ASP A 200 -31.42 -14.62 -3.21
C ASP A 200 -30.10 -13.85 -3.36
N GLN A 201 -29.08 -14.24 -2.58
CA GLN A 201 -27.74 -13.66 -2.58
C GLN A 201 -26.71 -14.57 -3.30
N GLU A 202 -27.10 -15.72 -3.85
CA GLU A 202 -26.27 -16.42 -4.82
C GLU A 202 -26.17 -15.62 -6.13
N ASP A 203 -25.05 -15.71 -6.84
CA ASP A 203 -24.79 -14.96 -8.09
C ASP A 203 -24.75 -15.92 -9.29
N ASN A 204 -25.77 -16.78 -9.34
CA ASN A 204 -25.88 -17.90 -10.27
C ASN A 204 -26.11 -17.49 -11.74
N LEU A 205 -26.30 -16.19 -12.00
CA LEU A 205 -26.41 -15.62 -13.34
C LEU A 205 -25.07 -15.06 -13.88
N GLU A 206 -24.01 -15.06 -13.09
CA GLU A 206 -22.69 -14.58 -13.54
C GLU A 206 -21.87 -15.70 -14.17
N GLU A 207 -21.55 -15.56 -15.45
CA GLU A 207 -20.74 -16.53 -16.20
C GLU A 207 -19.24 -16.29 -15.99
N ASP A 208 -18.81 -15.05 -15.73
CA ASP A 208 -17.41 -14.72 -15.48
C ASP A 208 -17.01 -15.07 -14.04
N GLU A 209 -16.37 -16.24 -13.87
CA GLU A 209 -15.96 -16.77 -12.56
C GLU A 209 -15.14 -15.79 -11.70
N PHE A 210 -14.41 -14.86 -12.32
CA PHE A 210 -13.60 -13.88 -11.60
C PHE A 210 -14.45 -12.77 -10.95
N ILE A 211 -15.66 -12.49 -11.45
CA ILE A 211 -16.53 -11.43 -10.92
C ILE A 211 -17.79 -11.96 -10.23
N ARG A 212 -18.03 -13.28 -10.28
CA ARG A 212 -19.09 -13.96 -9.52
C ARG A 212 -18.90 -13.76 -8.02
N ARG A 213 -19.93 -13.26 -7.34
CA ARG A 213 -19.97 -13.14 -5.85
C ARG A 213 -19.89 -14.52 -5.20
N ARG A 214 -19.04 -14.65 -4.16
CA ARG A 214 -18.73 -15.93 -3.47
C ARG A 214 -18.93 -15.91 -1.95
N HIS A 215 -19.00 -14.72 -1.34
CA HIS A 215 -18.94 -14.55 0.12
C HIS A 215 -19.80 -13.36 0.57
N GLY A 216 -20.27 -13.37 1.83
CA GLY A 216 -21.09 -12.29 2.41
C GLY A 216 -20.39 -10.93 2.52
N CYS A 217 -19.06 -10.89 2.39
CA CYS A 217 -18.28 -9.66 2.25
C CYS A 217 -17.18 -9.82 1.20
N THR A 218 -17.12 -8.89 0.25
CA THR A 218 -16.11 -8.83 -0.81
C THR A 218 -14.94 -7.94 -0.35
N ILE A 219 -13.75 -8.52 -0.20
CA ILE A 219 -12.55 -7.80 0.25
C ILE A 219 -11.70 -7.37 -0.96
N PHE A 220 -11.55 -6.05 -1.13
CA PHE A 220 -10.71 -5.41 -2.13
C PHE A 220 -9.34 -5.06 -1.52
N LEU A 221 -8.26 -5.57 -2.11
CA LEU A 221 -6.88 -5.24 -1.73
C LEU A 221 -6.25 -4.30 -2.76
N GLY A 222 -5.82 -3.12 -2.33
CA GLY A 222 -5.03 -2.17 -3.14
C GLY A 222 -3.59 -2.11 -2.67
N TYR A 223 -2.61 -2.15 -3.58
CA TYR A 223 -1.20 -1.89 -3.24
C TYR A 223 -0.41 -1.24 -4.38
N THR A 224 0.49 -0.33 -4.03
CA THR A 224 1.42 0.34 -4.97
C THR A 224 2.59 -0.55 -5.37
N SER A 225 3.19 -0.28 -6.55
CA SER A 225 4.24 -1.13 -7.16
C SER A 225 5.36 -1.57 -6.22
N ASN A 226 5.86 -0.65 -5.39
CA ASN A 226 6.97 -0.89 -4.46
C ASN A 226 6.67 -1.97 -3.40
N MET A 227 5.40 -2.33 -3.17
CA MET A 227 5.01 -3.46 -2.31
C MET A 227 5.30 -4.83 -2.95
N ALA A 228 5.27 -4.92 -4.29
CA ALA A 228 5.72 -6.10 -5.02
C ALA A 228 7.26 -6.15 -5.09
N SER A 229 7.94 -5.00 -5.22
CA SER A 229 9.40 -4.91 -5.18
C SER A 229 10.01 -5.29 -3.83
N CYS A 230 9.38 -4.91 -2.70
CA CYS A 230 9.85 -5.30 -1.35
C CYS A 230 9.27 -6.66 -0.88
N GLY A 231 9.57 -7.05 0.37
CA GLY A 231 9.08 -8.31 0.99
C GLY A 231 7.60 -8.34 1.38
N VAL A 232 6.84 -7.28 1.06
CA VAL A 232 5.38 -7.27 1.23
C VAL A 232 4.71 -8.17 0.18
N ARG A 233 5.37 -8.42 -0.97
CA ARG A 233 4.97 -9.40 -1.98
C ARG A 233 4.60 -10.75 -1.37
N GLU A 234 5.48 -11.33 -0.55
CA GLU A 234 5.28 -12.65 0.04
C GLU A 234 4.10 -12.68 1.01
N THR A 235 3.76 -11.52 1.60
CA THR A 235 2.57 -11.31 2.44
C THR A 235 1.29 -11.20 1.59
N ILE A 236 1.33 -10.48 0.47
CA ILE A 236 0.20 -10.38 -0.48
C ILE A 236 -0.08 -11.76 -1.13
N ARG A 237 0.97 -12.48 -1.53
CA ARG A 237 0.90 -13.83 -2.11
C ARG A 237 0.22 -14.82 -1.15
N PHE A 238 0.46 -14.72 0.16
CA PHE A 238 -0.24 -15.54 1.17
C PHE A 238 -1.76 -15.30 1.17
N LEU A 239 -2.21 -14.03 1.07
CA LEU A 239 -3.63 -13.68 1.01
C LEU A 239 -4.29 -14.20 -0.29
N ALA A 240 -3.57 -14.14 -1.41
CA ALA A 240 -4.01 -14.67 -2.70
C ALA A 240 -4.07 -16.20 -2.71
N GLU A 241 -3.04 -16.90 -2.22
CA GLU A 241 -2.95 -18.37 -2.14
C GLU A 241 -4.10 -18.96 -1.32
N HIS A 242 -4.43 -18.35 -0.17
CA HIS A 242 -5.46 -18.82 0.75
C HIS A 242 -6.85 -18.22 0.54
N ARG A 243 -7.12 -17.57 -0.61
CA ARG A 243 -8.44 -17.03 -0.99
C ARG A 243 -9.03 -16.08 0.06
N MET A 244 -8.18 -15.26 0.69
CA MET A 244 -8.56 -14.35 1.78
C MET A 244 -9.09 -12.99 1.28
N ILE A 245 -8.85 -12.69 0.01
CA ILE A 245 -9.24 -11.48 -0.70
C ILE A 245 -10.00 -11.88 -1.98
N ASP A 246 -10.85 -10.99 -2.47
CA ASP A 246 -11.79 -11.25 -3.57
C ASP A 246 -11.47 -10.42 -4.82
N CYS A 247 -10.71 -9.33 -4.68
CA CYS A 247 -10.30 -8.46 -5.79
C CYS A 247 -8.97 -7.76 -5.44
N ILE A 248 -8.08 -7.59 -6.42
CA ILE A 248 -6.84 -6.84 -6.29
C ILE A 248 -6.87 -5.63 -7.24
N VAL A 249 -6.32 -4.49 -6.80
CA VAL A 249 -5.96 -3.38 -7.70
C VAL A 249 -4.51 -2.96 -7.45
N THR A 250 -3.71 -2.85 -8.52
CA THR A 250 -2.32 -2.41 -8.45
C THR A 250 -1.93 -1.55 -9.67
N THR A 251 -0.69 -1.09 -9.72
CA THR A 251 -0.04 -0.37 -10.83
C THR A 251 0.88 -1.32 -11.63
N ALA A 252 1.31 -0.96 -12.85
CA ALA A 252 2.07 -1.86 -13.72
C ALA A 252 3.36 -2.43 -13.07
N GLY A 253 4.16 -1.59 -12.42
CA GLY A 253 5.30 -2.04 -11.60
C GLY A 253 4.95 -3.07 -10.51
N GLY A 254 3.71 -3.06 -10.00
CA GLY A 254 3.22 -4.07 -9.06
C GLY A 254 2.89 -5.41 -9.72
N VAL A 255 2.61 -5.40 -11.03
CA VAL A 255 2.39 -6.58 -11.86
C VAL A 255 3.72 -7.21 -12.27
N GLU A 256 4.59 -6.44 -12.92
CA GLU A 256 5.83 -6.96 -13.52
C GLU A 256 6.85 -7.42 -12.47
N GLU A 257 7.04 -6.70 -11.36
CA GLU A 257 8.03 -7.07 -10.33
C GLU A 257 7.72 -8.42 -9.65
N ASP A 258 6.45 -8.85 -9.61
CA ASP A 258 6.07 -10.19 -9.12
C ASP A 258 6.50 -11.31 -10.07
N PHE A 259 6.35 -11.09 -11.39
CA PHE A 259 6.77 -12.02 -12.43
C PHE A 259 8.29 -12.04 -12.58
N ILE A 260 8.93 -10.86 -12.59
CA ILE A 260 10.38 -10.70 -12.66
C ILE A 260 11.07 -11.44 -11.51
N LYS A 261 10.53 -11.35 -10.28
CA LYS A 261 11.04 -12.11 -9.12
C LYS A 261 10.93 -13.64 -9.23
N CYS A 262 10.12 -14.15 -10.15
CA CYS A 262 10.09 -15.59 -10.50
C CYS A 262 11.17 -15.98 -11.55
N LEU A 263 11.85 -14.99 -12.15
CA LEU A 263 12.93 -15.18 -13.13
C LEU A 263 14.30 -14.84 -12.53
N ALA A 264 14.42 -13.73 -11.79
CA ALA A 264 15.65 -13.27 -11.16
C ALA A 264 15.37 -12.41 -9.90
N PRO A 265 16.23 -12.47 -8.86
CA PRO A 265 15.97 -11.82 -7.58
C PRO A 265 16.16 -10.29 -7.59
N THR A 266 15.46 -9.63 -6.66
CA THR A 266 15.72 -8.25 -6.21
C THR A 266 16.67 -8.27 -5.02
N TYR A 267 17.61 -7.33 -4.93
CA TYR A 267 18.61 -7.25 -3.86
C TYR A 267 18.37 -6.05 -2.93
N VAL A 268 18.94 -6.09 -1.72
CA VAL A 268 18.97 -4.94 -0.80
C VAL A 268 20.21 -4.08 -1.09
N GLY A 269 20.04 -2.77 -1.05
CA GLY A 269 21.08 -1.74 -1.15
C GLY A 269 20.76 -0.56 -0.24
N ASP A 270 21.04 0.67 -0.69
CA ASP A 270 20.83 1.90 0.09
C ASP A 270 20.20 3.03 -0.74
N PHE A 271 19.40 3.89 -0.10
CA PHE A 271 18.73 5.05 -0.72
C PHE A 271 19.69 6.09 -1.32
N HIS A 272 20.93 6.15 -0.84
CA HIS A 272 21.93 7.16 -1.21
C HIS A 272 22.91 6.68 -2.29
N LEU A 273 22.74 5.46 -2.82
CA LEU A 273 23.55 4.96 -3.92
C LEU A 273 23.38 5.86 -5.16
N ASP A 274 24.52 6.35 -5.67
CA ASP A 274 24.61 7.28 -6.80
C ASP A 274 23.94 6.71 -8.06
N GLY A 275 22.92 7.42 -8.55
CA GLY A 275 22.17 7.03 -9.74
C GLY A 275 23.02 6.98 -11.01
N LYS A 276 24.11 7.77 -11.11
CA LYS A 276 25.00 7.70 -12.26
C LYS A 276 25.82 6.40 -12.23
N THR A 277 26.52 6.12 -11.13
CA THR A 277 27.31 4.89 -10.95
C THR A 277 26.46 3.63 -11.07
N LEU A 278 25.20 3.67 -10.62
CA LEU A 278 24.24 2.58 -10.83
C LEU A 278 23.87 2.41 -12.31
N ARG A 279 23.56 3.50 -13.02
CA ARG A 279 23.21 3.47 -14.45
C ARG A 279 24.39 3.03 -15.33
N ASP A 280 25.59 3.52 -15.05
CA ASP A 280 26.84 3.13 -15.74
C ASP A 280 27.16 1.62 -15.55
N LYS A 281 26.56 0.98 -14.53
CA LYS A 281 26.67 -0.47 -14.23
C LYS A 281 25.44 -1.30 -14.64
N GLY A 282 24.40 -0.71 -15.23
CA GLY A 282 23.16 -1.43 -15.55
C GLY A 282 22.38 -1.91 -14.32
N ILE A 283 22.37 -1.14 -13.23
CA ILE A 283 21.61 -1.45 -12.01
C ILE A 283 20.52 -0.39 -11.82
N ASN A 284 19.27 -0.82 -11.66
CA ASN A 284 18.12 0.04 -11.38
C ASN A 284 17.83 0.03 -9.87
N ARG A 285 17.35 1.15 -9.31
CA ARG A 285 17.15 1.31 -7.86
C ARG A 285 15.72 1.72 -7.50
N ILE A 286 15.11 0.96 -6.59
CA ILE A 286 13.75 1.17 -6.07
C ILE A 286 13.88 1.46 -4.58
N GLY A 287 14.01 2.73 -4.21
CA GLY A 287 14.30 3.14 -2.83
C GLY A 287 15.68 2.65 -2.38
N ASN A 288 15.73 1.70 -1.44
CA ASN A 288 16.91 0.95 -1.00
C ASN A 288 16.98 -0.47 -1.57
N LEU A 289 16.25 -0.78 -2.65
CA LEU A 289 16.32 -2.06 -3.36
C LEU A 289 17.02 -1.90 -4.71
N LEU A 290 17.69 -2.95 -5.18
CA LEU A 290 18.43 -2.99 -6.44
C LEU A 290 17.92 -4.10 -7.35
N VAL A 291 17.64 -3.76 -8.61
CA VAL A 291 17.23 -4.68 -9.67
C VAL A 291 18.25 -4.58 -10.81
N PRO A 292 19.08 -5.61 -11.06
CA PRO A 292 19.95 -5.66 -12.24
C PRO A 292 19.14 -5.54 -13.52
N ASN A 293 19.66 -4.87 -14.56
CA ASN A 293 18.92 -4.69 -15.80
C ASN A 293 18.66 -6.01 -16.54
N ASP A 294 19.52 -7.01 -16.32
CA ASP A 294 19.36 -8.37 -16.87
C ASP A 294 18.04 -9.03 -16.45
N ASN A 295 17.48 -8.67 -15.28
CA ASN A 295 16.16 -9.11 -14.83
C ASN A 295 15.05 -8.70 -15.82
N TYR A 296 15.15 -7.51 -16.42
CA TYR A 296 14.19 -7.02 -17.43
C TYR A 296 14.47 -7.61 -18.82
N CYS A 297 15.70 -8.04 -19.11
CA CYS A 297 16.02 -8.79 -20.33
C CYS A 297 15.40 -10.21 -20.29
N LEU A 298 15.54 -10.91 -19.16
CA LEU A 298 14.85 -12.18 -18.91
C LEU A 298 13.31 -12.04 -19.01
N PHE A 299 12.79 -10.87 -18.63
CA PHE A 299 11.37 -10.54 -18.78
C PHE A 299 10.96 -10.29 -20.23
N GLU A 300 11.79 -9.65 -21.08
CA GLU A 300 11.54 -9.56 -22.53
C GLU A 300 11.44 -10.96 -23.15
N ASP A 301 12.45 -11.81 -22.90
CA ASP A 301 12.53 -13.17 -23.43
C ASP A 301 11.33 -14.03 -23.03
N TRP A 302 10.83 -13.87 -21.80
CA TRP A 302 9.65 -14.58 -21.29
C TRP A 302 8.33 -14.03 -21.85
N VAL A 303 8.15 -12.70 -21.90
CA VAL A 303 6.84 -12.09 -22.19
C VAL A 303 6.56 -11.92 -23.69
N MET A 304 7.58 -11.71 -24.52
CA MET A 304 7.41 -11.50 -25.98
C MET A 304 6.61 -12.64 -26.65
N PRO A 305 6.94 -13.94 -26.44
CA PRO A 305 6.17 -15.04 -27.03
C PRO A 305 4.73 -15.15 -26.49
N ILE A 306 4.42 -14.53 -25.35
CA ILE A 306 3.06 -14.50 -24.79
C ILE A 306 2.26 -13.36 -25.46
N LEU A 307 2.88 -12.19 -25.68
CA LEU A 307 2.26 -11.08 -26.43
C LEU A 307 1.92 -11.48 -27.87
N ASP A 308 2.78 -12.27 -28.53
CA ASP A 308 2.52 -12.83 -29.86
C ASP A 308 1.25 -13.72 -29.87
N LYS A 309 1.14 -14.68 -28.93
CA LYS A 309 -0.07 -15.53 -28.75
C LYS A 309 -1.31 -14.66 -28.47
N MET A 310 -1.20 -13.68 -27.57
CA MET A 310 -2.29 -12.77 -27.22
C MET A 310 -2.78 -12.00 -28.46
N LEU A 311 -1.89 -11.54 -29.33
CA LEU A 311 -2.27 -10.87 -30.57
C LEU A 311 -2.98 -11.81 -31.55
N GLU A 312 -2.54 -13.07 -31.67
CA GLU A 312 -3.29 -14.07 -32.45
C GLU A 312 -4.69 -14.33 -31.89
N GLU A 313 -4.81 -14.46 -30.57
CA GLU A 313 -6.08 -14.67 -29.86
C GLU A 313 -7.01 -13.45 -30.04
N GLN A 314 -6.46 -12.23 -30.03
CA GLN A 314 -7.20 -11.01 -30.33
C GLN A 314 -7.70 -10.98 -31.79
N LYS A 315 -6.86 -11.40 -32.75
CA LYS A 315 -7.26 -11.57 -34.16
C LYS A 315 -8.36 -12.64 -34.34
N LYS A 316 -8.52 -13.55 -33.38
CA LYS A 316 -9.60 -14.57 -33.29
C LYS A 316 -10.82 -14.07 -32.49
N GLY A 317 -10.80 -12.84 -31.95
CA GLY A 317 -11.93 -12.18 -31.28
C GLY A 317 -11.77 -11.93 -29.78
N VAL A 318 -10.65 -12.28 -29.16
CA VAL A 318 -10.43 -12.05 -27.71
C VAL A 318 -10.15 -10.56 -27.44
N LEU A 319 -11.11 -9.85 -26.83
CA LEU A 319 -10.86 -8.52 -26.30
C LEU A 319 -10.03 -8.61 -25.01
N TRP A 320 -8.75 -8.23 -25.07
CA TRP A 320 -7.88 -8.11 -23.91
C TRP A 320 -8.24 -6.90 -23.06
N THR A 321 -8.07 -7.05 -21.76
CA THR A 321 -8.22 -6.02 -20.73
C THR A 321 -7.12 -6.24 -19.70
N PRO A 322 -6.70 -5.24 -18.89
CA PRO A 322 -5.58 -5.40 -17.97
C PRO A 322 -5.67 -6.65 -17.09
N SER A 323 -6.82 -6.91 -16.49
CA SER A 323 -7.04 -8.08 -15.63
C SER A 323 -7.03 -9.42 -16.37
N LYS A 324 -7.40 -9.47 -17.65
CA LYS A 324 -7.24 -10.66 -18.50
C LYS A 324 -5.77 -10.91 -18.85
N VAL A 325 -5.01 -9.85 -19.13
CA VAL A 325 -3.56 -9.94 -19.37
C VAL A 325 -2.85 -10.45 -18.10
N ILE A 326 -3.15 -9.87 -16.94
CA ILE A 326 -2.54 -10.28 -15.66
C ILE A 326 -2.92 -11.73 -15.31
N ALA A 327 -4.17 -12.14 -15.55
CA ALA A 327 -4.58 -13.54 -15.34
C ALA A 327 -3.83 -14.51 -16.28
N ARG A 328 -3.69 -14.17 -17.57
CA ARG A 328 -2.93 -14.97 -18.54
C ARG A 328 -1.45 -15.07 -18.17
N LEU A 329 -0.82 -13.97 -17.76
CA LEU A 329 0.57 -13.96 -17.29
C LEU A 329 0.73 -14.78 -15.98
N GLY A 330 -0.26 -14.76 -15.10
CA GLY A 330 -0.33 -15.64 -13.92
C GLY A 330 -0.44 -17.13 -14.26
N GLU A 331 -1.14 -17.48 -15.34
CA GLU A 331 -1.22 -18.87 -15.83
C GLU A 331 0.07 -19.29 -16.55
N GLU A 332 0.70 -18.43 -17.35
CA GLU A 332 1.94 -18.74 -18.09
C GLU A 332 3.22 -18.69 -17.22
N ILE A 333 3.27 -17.96 -16.10
CA ILE A 333 4.44 -17.98 -15.18
C ILE A 333 4.52 -19.30 -14.38
N ASN A 334 3.37 -19.92 -14.12
CA ASN A 334 3.22 -21.23 -13.44
C ASN A 334 4.05 -21.44 -12.16
N ASN A 335 4.43 -20.37 -11.46
CA ASN A 335 5.30 -20.42 -10.27
C ASN A 335 4.49 -20.08 -9.00
N ARG A 336 4.56 -20.95 -7.98
CA ARG A 336 3.88 -20.81 -6.69
C ARG A 336 4.31 -19.59 -5.87
N ASP A 337 5.45 -18.97 -6.18
CA ASP A 337 5.94 -17.79 -5.47
C ASP A 337 5.32 -16.48 -6.01
N SER A 338 4.64 -16.53 -7.16
CA SER A 338 3.93 -15.39 -7.75
C SER A 338 2.58 -15.13 -7.06
N ILE A 339 2.29 -13.85 -6.78
CA ILE A 339 0.94 -13.39 -6.41
C ILE A 339 -0.07 -13.78 -7.49
N TYR A 340 0.29 -13.56 -8.76
CA TYR A 340 -0.64 -13.65 -9.88
C TYR A 340 -0.92 -15.07 -10.36
N TYR A 341 0.03 -16.00 -10.17
CA TYR A 341 -0.25 -17.43 -10.25
C TYR A 341 -1.42 -17.82 -9.34
N TRP A 342 -1.38 -17.42 -8.07
CA TRP A 342 -2.46 -17.71 -7.13
C TRP A 342 -3.72 -16.92 -7.43
N ALA A 343 -3.62 -15.67 -7.88
CA ALA A 343 -4.78 -14.89 -8.30
C ALA A 343 -5.53 -15.58 -9.46
N ALA A 344 -4.83 -15.99 -10.52
CA ALA A 344 -5.44 -16.67 -11.66
C ALA A 344 -5.98 -18.07 -11.32
N LYS A 345 -5.26 -18.83 -10.48
CA LYS A 345 -5.65 -20.17 -10.00
C LYS A 345 -6.86 -20.15 -9.06
N ASN A 346 -7.00 -19.09 -8.26
CA ASN A 346 -8.14 -18.90 -7.35
C ASN A 346 -9.27 -18.04 -7.96
N LYS A 347 -9.07 -17.54 -9.20
CA LYS A 347 -9.98 -16.65 -9.93
C LYS A 347 -10.28 -15.36 -9.15
N ILE A 348 -9.22 -14.74 -8.64
CA ILE A 348 -9.20 -13.40 -8.04
C ILE A 348 -8.77 -12.42 -9.14
N PRO A 349 -9.63 -11.49 -9.59
CA PRO A 349 -9.28 -10.51 -10.62
C PRO A 349 -8.29 -9.48 -10.09
N VAL A 350 -7.39 -9.02 -10.97
CA VAL A 350 -6.38 -8.02 -10.68
C VAL A 350 -6.51 -6.87 -11.66
N PHE A 351 -6.92 -5.71 -11.22
CA PHE A 351 -7.10 -4.54 -12.09
C PHE A 351 -5.87 -3.63 -12.04
N SER A 352 -5.45 -3.16 -13.21
CA SER A 352 -4.41 -2.13 -13.36
C SER A 352 -4.79 -1.24 -14.55
N PRO A 353 -5.53 -0.14 -14.33
CA PRO A 353 -6.02 0.71 -15.43
C PRO A 353 -4.90 1.48 -16.15
N ALA A 354 -3.68 1.45 -15.61
CA ALA A 354 -2.46 1.99 -16.19
C ALA A 354 -1.38 0.88 -16.35
N LEU A 355 -1.77 -0.29 -16.88
CA LEU A 355 -0.87 -1.44 -17.08
C LEU A 355 0.34 -1.16 -17.99
N THR A 356 0.32 -0.06 -18.75
CA THR A 356 1.41 0.39 -19.63
C THR A 356 2.44 1.29 -18.93
N ASP A 357 2.30 1.59 -17.64
CA ASP A 357 3.17 2.49 -16.86
C ASP A 357 4.31 1.74 -16.15
N GLY A 358 5.11 0.99 -16.94
CA GLY A 358 6.16 0.09 -16.45
C GLY A 358 6.84 -0.70 -17.58
N SER A 359 7.73 -1.61 -17.21
CA SER A 359 8.47 -2.49 -18.13
C SER A 359 7.55 -3.35 -19.01
N LEU A 360 6.39 -3.79 -18.50
CA LEU A 360 5.39 -4.47 -19.33
C LEU A 360 4.84 -3.55 -20.44
N GLY A 361 4.78 -2.24 -20.19
CA GLY A 361 4.50 -1.22 -21.20
C GLY A 361 5.60 -1.11 -22.25
N ASP A 362 6.87 -1.11 -21.85
CA ASP A 362 8.02 -1.15 -22.77
C ASP A 362 7.97 -2.40 -23.67
N MET A 363 7.64 -3.57 -23.11
CA MET A 363 7.51 -4.80 -23.88
C MET A 363 6.32 -4.77 -24.85
N MET A 364 5.17 -4.23 -24.45
CA MET A 364 4.06 -3.97 -25.38
C MET A 364 4.44 -2.97 -26.48
N TYR A 365 5.23 -1.94 -26.16
CA TYR A 365 5.74 -0.95 -27.11
C TYR A 365 6.68 -1.59 -28.14
N PHE A 366 7.73 -2.32 -27.71
CA PHE A 366 8.65 -3.00 -28.62
C PHE A 366 7.95 -4.09 -29.44
N HIS A 367 7.04 -4.87 -28.82
CA HIS A 367 6.19 -5.83 -29.53
C HIS A 367 5.37 -5.13 -30.63
N SER A 368 4.84 -3.92 -30.40
CA SER A 368 4.00 -3.23 -31.40
C SER A 368 4.71 -2.89 -32.73
N PHE A 369 6.05 -2.80 -32.75
CA PHE A 369 6.83 -2.64 -33.99
C PHE A 369 7.11 -3.98 -34.69
N LYS A 370 7.28 -5.06 -33.93
CA LYS A 370 7.48 -6.43 -34.45
C LYS A 370 6.16 -6.98 -35.00
N ASN A 371 5.08 -6.84 -34.21
CA ASN A 371 3.76 -7.43 -34.38
C ASN A 371 2.67 -6.39 -34.00
N PRO A 372 2.29 -5.48 -34.91
CA PRO A 372 1.34 -4.41 -34.60
C PRO A 372 -0.09 -4.90 -34.39
N GLY A 373 -0.84 -4.15 -33.56
CA GLY A 373 -2.29 -4.27 -33.42
C GLY A 373 -2.82 -4.83 -32.09
N LEU A 374 -1.96 -5.09 -31.09
CA LEU A 374 -2.43 -5.48 -29.75
C LEU A 374 -3.18 -4.30 -29.08
N VAL A 375 -4.35 -4.57 -28.52
CA VAL A 375 -5.24 -3.58 -27.89
C VAL A 375 -5.70 -4.11 -26.53
N VAL A 376 -5.48 -3.32 -25.48
CA VAL A 376 -5.87 -3.64 -24.10
C VAL A 376 -6.91 -2.62 -23.64
N ASP A 377 -8.18 -3.04 -23.55
CA ASP A 377 -9.29 -2.16 -23.17
C ASP A 377 -9.43 -2.01 -21.65
N ILE A 378 -9.46 -0.75 -21.20
CA ILE A 378 -9.66 -0.38 -19.79
C ILE A 378 -11.14 -0.19 -19.42
N VAL A 379 -12.04 0.02 -20.40
CA VAL A 379 -13.46 0.29 -20.15
C VAL A 379 -14.20 -0.97 -19.72
N SER A 380 -13.93 -2.10 -20.38
CA SER A 380 -14.44 -3.41 -19.97
C SER A 380 -13.96 -3.82 -18.58
N ASP A 381 -12.73 -3.47 -18.21
CA ASP A 381 -12.18 -3.72 -16.88
C ASP A 381 -12.80 -2.82 -15.80
N LEU A 382 -13.00 -1.53 -16.09
CA LEU A 382 -13.76 -0.62 -15.23
C LEU A 382 -15.19 -1.14 -15.00
N ARG A 383 -15.84 -1.69 -16.04
CA ARG A 383 -17.15 -2.32 -15.90
C ARG A 383 -17.08 -3.52 -14.96
N ARG A 384 -16.13 -4.45 -15.14
CA ARG A 384 -15.93 -5.62 -14.27
C ARG A 384 -15.71 -5.20 -12.81
N LEU A 385 -14.78 -4.29 -12.54
CA LEU A 385 -14.50 -3.82 -11.18
C LEU A 385 -15.72 -3.15 -10.51
N ASN A 386 -16.42 -2.28 -11.22
CA ASN A 386 -17.65 -1.65 -10.71
C ASN A 386 -18.77 -2.68 -10.49
N THR A 387 -18.90 -3.69 -11.34
CA THR A 387 -19.86 -4.79 -11.17
C THR A 387 -19.57 -5.61 -9.92
N ILE A 388 -18.31 -5.95 -9.62
CA ILE A 388 -17.94 -6.64 -8.37
C ILE A 388 -18.42 -5.83 -7.14
N ALA A 389 -18.17 -4.52 -7.13
CA ALA A 389 -18.60 -3.65 -6.03
C ALA A 389 -20.14 -3.55 -5.94
N MET A 390 -20.84 -3.35 -7.06
CA MET A 390 -22.31 -3.30 -7.12
C MET A 390 -22.97 -4.57 -6.59
N LYS A 391 -22.36 -5.74 -6.80
CA LYS A 391 -22.90 -7.04 -6.33
C LYS A 391 -22.58 -7.33 -4.86
N ALA A 392 -21.58 -6.69 -4.27
CA ALA A 392 -21.10 -7.03 -2.93
C ALA A 392 -22.16 -6.73 -1.85
N ILE A 393 -22.62 -7.76 -1.11
CA ILE A 393 -23.58 -7.62 0.00
C ILE A 393 -23.00 -6.72 1.09
N ARG A 394 -21.74 -6.97 1.46
CA ARG A 394 -20.86 -6.03 2.16
C ARG A 394 -19.55 -5.92 1.39
N SER A 395 -18.84 -4.80 1.51
CA SER A 395 -17.47 -4.69 1.02
C SER A 395 -16.51 -4.13 2.06
N GLY A 396 -15.30 -4.67 2.05
CA GLY A 396 -14.16 -4.17 2.81
C GLY A 396 -13.04 -3.72 1.89
N VAL A 397 -12.42 -2.58 2.17
CA VAL A 397 -11.26 -2.09 1.43
C VAL A 397 -10.02 -2.10 2.33
N ILE A 398 -8.94 -2.71 1.84
CA ILE A 398 -7.62 -2.71 2.48
C ILE A 398 -6.66 -2.08 1.47
N ILE A 399 -6.16 -0.87 1.76
CA ILE A 399 -5.44 -0.04 0.80
C ILE A 399 -4.07 0.30 1.36
N ILE A 400 -3.04 -0.22 0.70
CA ILE A 400 -1.62 -0.04 1.01
C ILE A 400 -1.04 1.00 0.05
N GLY A 401 -0.64 2.16 0.54
CA GLY A 401 -0.22 3.30 -0.28
C GLY A 401 -1.39 4.19 -0.74
N GLY A 402 -1.31 4.73 -1.95
CA GLY A 402 -2.19 5.80 -2.44
C GLY A 402 -2.33 5.82 -3.97
N GLY A 403 -2.60 6.99 -4.54
CA GLY A 403 -2.71 7.17 -5.98
C GLY A 403 -3.81 6.34 -6.63
N VAL A 404 -3.55 5.84 -7.84
CA VAL A 404 -4.54 5.13 -8.68
C VAL A 404 -5.19 3.96 -7.93
N VAL A 405 -4.43 3.17 -7.18
CA VAL A 405 -4.95 1.95 -6.52
C VAL A 405 -5.96 2.28 -5.42
N LYS A 406 -5.70 3.34 -4.65
CA LYS A 406 -6.65 3.89 -3.68
C LYS A 406 -7.90 4.40 -4.40
N HIS A 407 -7.72 5.32 -5.34
CA HIS A 407 -8.86 6.00 -5.95
C HIS A 407 -9.76 5.04 -6.71
N HIS A 408 -9.21 4.06 -7.44
CA HIS A 408 -9.97 3.13 -8.28
C HIS A 408 -10.82 2.16 -7.43
N ILE A 409 -10.29 1.62 -6.32
CA ILE A 409 -11.08 0.81 -5.36
C ILE A 409 -12.19 1.64 -4.71
N CYS A 410 -11.86 2.84 -4.22
CA CYS A 410 -12.84 3.72 -3.58
C CYS A 410 -13.93 4.18 -4.56
N ASN A 411 -13.59 4.42 -5.82
CA ASN A 411 -14.55 4.83 -6.86
C ASN A 411 -15.41 3.67 -7.37
N ALA A 412 -14.94 2.43 -7.32
CA ALA A 412 -15.80 1.26 -7.53
C ALA A 412 -16.83 1.13 -6.40
N ASN A 413 -16.39 1.33 -5.16
CA ASN A 413 -17.26 1.27 -3.98
C ASN A 413 -18.25 2.45 -3.87
N LEU A 414 -17.99 3.58 -4.56
CA LEU A 414 -18.98 4.65 -4.74
C LEU A 414 -20.27 4.15 -5.42
N MET A 415 -20.17 3.20 -6.36
CA MET A 415 -21.32 2.72 -7.12
C MET A 415 -22.36 2.04 -6.22
N ARG A 416 -21.90 1.34 -5.16
CA ARG A 416 -22.73 0.72 -4.11
C ARG A 416 -23.05 1.66 -2.93
N ASN A 417 -22.83 2.97 -3.08
CA ASN A 417 -22.99 4.00 -2.05
C ASN A 417 -22.05 3.84 -0.82
N GLY A 418 -20.85 3.32 -1.08
CA GLY A 418 -19.71 3.28 -0.15
C GLY A 418 -19.30 1.88 0.29
N ALA A 419 -18.04 1.70 0.71
CA ALA A 419 -17.62 0.48 1.41
C ALA A 419 -18.08 0.48 2.88
N ASP A 420 -18.40 -0.70 3.42
CA ASP A 420 -18.84 -0.87 4.81
C ASP A 420 -17.66 -0.85 5.79
N PHE A 421 -16.51 -1.38 5.38
CA PHE A 421 -15.28 -1.48 6.16
C PHE A 421 -14.09 -0.88 5.41
N GLY A 422 -13.14 -0.24 6.09
CA GLY A 422 -11.99 0.38 5.43
C GLY A 422 -10.73 0.49 6.28
N VAL A 423 -9.59 -0.01 5.77
CA VAL A 423 -8.26 0.18 6.34
C VAL A 423 -7.34 0.79 5.31
N PHE A 424 -6.74 1.93 5.64
CA PHE A 424 -5.77 2.65 4.83
C PHE A 424 -4.42 2.64 5.54
N LEU A 425 -3.35 2.21 4.87
CA LEU A 425 -1.99 2.16 5.41
C LEU A 425 -1.06 2.89 4.44
N ASN A 426 -0.74 4.15 4.72
CA ASN A 426 0.17 4.95 3.89
C ASN A 426 0.86 6.08 4.66
N THR A 427 1.91 6.64 4.05
CA THR A 427 2.72 7.74 4.59
C THR A 427 2.26 9.13 4.15
N ALA A 428 1.20 9.23 3.34
CA ALA A 428 0.78 10.50 2.72
C ALA A 428 -0.07 11.35 3.68
N SER A 429 0.14 12.67 3.64
CA SER A 429 -0.48 13.66 4.53
C SER A 429 -1.49 14.54 3.77
N GLU A 430 -2.49 15.08 4.47
CA GLU A 430 -3.63 15.77 3.84
C GLU A 430 -3.34 17.20 3.35
N TYR A 431 -2.24 17.82 3.77
CA TYR A 431 -1.99 19.25 3.54
C TYR A 431 -1.79 19.63 2.05
N ASP A 432 -1.49 18.66 1.19
CA ASP A 432 -1.27 18.86 -0.25
C ASP A 432 -2.55 18.71 -1.10
N GLY A 433 -3.67 18.34 -0.48
CA GLY A 433 -4.95 18.11 -1.18
C GLY A 433 -4.96 16.86 -2.08
N SER A 434 -4.00 15.94 -1.94
CA SER A 434 -3.95 14.72 -2.75
C SER A 434 -4.92 13.64 -2.24
N ASP A 435 -5.56 12.89 -3.16
CA ASP A 435 -6.34 11.70 -2.78
C ASP A 435 -5.49 10.68 -2.01
N SER A 436 -4.19 10.59 -2.28
CA SER A 436 -3.24 9.78 -1.48
C SER A 436 -3.21 10.19 0.00
N GLY A 437 -3.13 11.50 0.25
CA GLY A 437 -3.04 12.11 1.57
C GLY A 437 -4.35 12.14 2.36
N ALA A 438 -5.48 12.22 1.65
CA ALA A 438 -6.83 12.28 2.19
C ALA A 438 -7.10 11.31 3.36
N ARG A 439 -7.87 11.79 4.35
CA ARG A 439 -8.40 10.96 5.45
C ARG A 439 -9.63 10.14 5.00
N PRO A 440 -9.97 9.03 5.67
CA PRO A 440 -11.15 8.22 5.33
C PRO A 440 -12.47 9.02 5.35
N ASP A 441 -12.55 10.04 6.21
CA ASP A 441 -13.70 10.96 6.32
C ASP A 441 -13.98 11.76 5.04
N GLU A 442 -12.94 12.15 4.29
CA GLU A 442 -13.11 12.76 2.97
C GLU A 442 -13.78 11.77 2.00
N ALA A 443 -13.39 10.49 2.05
CA ALA A 443 -14.03 9.46 1.25
C ALA A 443 -15.49 9.18 1.67
N VAL A 444 -15.89 9.49 2.92
CA VAL A 444 -17.29 9.49 3.35
C VAL A 444 -18.07 10.65 2.73
N SER A 445 -17.47 11.84 2.61
CA SER A 445 -18.11 13.00 1.95
C SER A 445 -18.50 12.72 0.49
N TRP A 446 -17.70 11.92 -0.21
CA TRP A 446 -17.96 11.49 -1.59
C TRP A 446 -18.96 10.33 -1.69
N GLY A 447 -19.26 9.62 -0.59
CA GLY A 447 -19.97 8.34 -0.62
C GLY A 447 -19.12 7.16 -1.11
N LYS A 448 -17.79 7.28 -1.12
CA LYS A 448 -16.83 6.19 -1.43
C LYS A 448 -16.65 5.24 -0.24
N ILE A 449 -16.84 5.74 0.98
CA ILE A 449 -16.97 4.99 2.24
C ILE A 449 -18.34 5.34 2.86
N ARG A 450 -18.97 4.39 3.55
CA ARG A 450 -20.29 4.65 4.16
C ARG A 450 -20.21 5.50 5.43
N LYS A 451 -21.30 6.22 5.70
CA LYS A 451 -21.48 7.12 6.87
C LYS A 451 -21.44 6.40 8.22
N ASP A 452 -21.75 5.11 8.24
CA ASP A 452 -21.75 4.22 9.40
C ASP A 452 -20.44 3.39 9.52
N SER A 453 -19.49 3.56 8.60
CA SER A 453 -18.20 2.87 8.63
C SER A 453 -17.27 3.42 9.73
N LYS A 454 -16.42 2.55 10.27
CA LYS A 454 -15.38 2.91 11.26
C LYS A 454 -13.98 2.92 10.63
N ALA A 455 -13.92 3.34 9.36
CA ALA A 455 -12.72 3.24 8.54
C ALA A 455 -11.52 4.00 9.15
N VAL A 456 -10.37 3.34 9.16
CA VAL A 456 -9.18 3.78 9.90
C VAL A 456 -7.98 3.98 8.96
N LYS A 457 -7.17 5.02 9.23
CA LYS A 457 -5.91 5.28 8.54
C LYS A 457 -4.73 5.16 9.51
N ILE A 458 -3.80 4.26 9.20
CA ILE A 458 -2.49 4.18 9.85
C ILE A 458 -1.51 5.02 9.03
N PHE A 459 -0.90 6.02 9.66
CA PHE A 459 0.15 6.84 9.07
C PHE A 459 1.51 6.18 9.34
N ALA A 460 1.89 5.25 8.47
CA ALA A 460 3.11 4.45 8.60
C ALA A 460 3.59 3.91 7.24
N GLU A 461 4.86 3.50 7.19
CA GLU A 461 5.40 2.71 6.08
C GLU A 461 4.88 1.27 6.18
N ALA A 462 4.54 0.67 5.04
CA ALA A 462 3.76 -0.55 4.97
C ALA A 462 4.56 -1.84 5.18
N SER A 463 5.87 -1.88 4.86
CA SER A 463 6.71 -3.06 5.11
C SER A 463 6.91 -3.34 6.60
N LEU A 464 6.83 -2.29 7.44
CA LEU A 464 6.85 -2.41 8.90
C LEU A 464 5.52 -2.92 9.48
N VAL A 465 4.39 -2.55 8.87
CA VAL A 465 3.06 -2.67 9.52
C VAL A 465 2.18 -3.76 8.89
N PHE A 466 2.20 -3.94 7.57
CA PHE A 466 1.30 -4.87 6.90
C PHE A 466 1.56 -6.34 7.26
N PRO A 467 2.80 -6.83 7.40
CA PRO A 467 3.05 -8.19 7.90
C PRO A 467 2.49 -8.41 9.30
N LEU A 468 2.53 -7.40 10.17
CA LEU A 468 1.98 -7.47 11.53
C LEU A 468 0.44 -7.45 11.54
N LEU A 469 -0.18 -6.65 10.67
CA LEU A 469 -1.64 -6.72 10.47
C LEU A 469 -2.07 -8.12 10.03
N VAL A 470 -1.37 -8.73 9.07
CA VAL A 470 -1.67 -10.09 8.59
C VAL A 470 -1.43 -11.16 9.66
N ALA A 471 -0.40 -10.97 10.51
CA ALA A 471 -0.09 -11.86 11.63
C ALA A 471 -1.13 -11.82 12.76
N GLU A 472 -1.76 -10.67 13.06
CA GLU A 472 -2.80 -10.55 14.10
C GLU A 472 -4.24 -10.68 13.54
N THR A 473 -4.43 -10.95 12.24
CA THR A 473 -5.77 -11.06 11.61
C THR A 473 -5.92 -12.33 10.76
N PHE A 474 -5.40 -12.32 9.53
CA PHE A 474 -5.59 -13.36 8.52
C PHE A 474 -4.93 -14.70 8.88
N VAL A 475 -3.77 -14.69 9.54
CA VAL A 475 -3.07 -15.92 9.95
C VAL A 475 -3.83 -16.66 11.06
N PRO A 476 -4.23 -16.04 12.20
CA PRO A 476 -5.08 -16.66 13.22
C PRO A 476 -6.42 -17.11 12.66
N TRP A 477 -7.03 -16.32 11.76
CA TRP A 477 -8.29 -16.67 11.12
C TRP A 477 -8.19 -17.94 10.24
N LEU A 478 -7.07 -18.14 9.55
CA LEU A 478 -6.82 -19.36 8.79
C LEU A 478 -6.57 -20.57 9.71
N GLN A 479 -5.96 -20.35 10.87
CA GLN A 479 -5.71 -21.39 11.86
C GLN A 479 -7.03 -21.85 12.51
N SER A 480 -7.87 -20.94 13.00
CA SER A 480 -9.16 -21.29 13.62
C SER A 480 -10.09 -22.03 12.65
N VAL A 481 -10.21 -21.59 11.40
CA VAL A 481 -10.99 -22.29 10.37
C VAL A 481 -10.43 -23.70 10.09
N LYS A 482 -9.10 -23.88 10.06
CA LYS A 482 -8.48 -25.21 9.91
C LYS A 482 -8.71 -26.11 11.14
N GLU A 483 -8.78 -25.55 12.34
CA GLU A 483 -9.03 -26.28 13.60
C GLU A 483 -10.51 -26.62 13.81
N GLU A 484 -11.42 -25.81 13.27
CA GLU A 484 -12.83 -26.17 13.14
C GLU A 484 -13.04 -27.33 12.15
N VAL A 485 -12.46 -27.26 10.95
CA VAL A 485 -12.57 -28.34 9.94
C VAL A 485 -11.88 -29.64 10.39
N LYS A 486 -10.87 -29.56 11.26
CA LYS A 486 -10.22 -30.74 11.86
C LYS A 486 -10.98 -31.35 13.04
N ARG A 487 -11.93 -30.65 13.65
CA ARG A 487 -12.80 -31.25 14.67
C ARG A 487 -13.83 -32.14 13.97
N PRO A 488 -13.91 -33.45 14.28
CA PRO A 488 -15.01 -34.28 13.81
C PRO A 488 -16.34 -33.65 14.21
N THR A 489 -17.37 -33.76 13.36
CA THR A 489 -18.67 -33.14 13.61
C THR A 489 -19.33 -33.71 14.86
N GLY A 490 -19.13 -33.04 16.00
CA GLY A 490 -19.59 -33.43 17.32
C GLY A 490 -19.68 -32.22 18.23
N GLU A 491 -20.92 -31.85 18.55
CA GLU A 491 -21.35 -30.95 19.63
C GLU A 491 -20.66 -29.58 19.74
N VAL A 492 -21.31 -28.56 19.18
CA VAL A 492 -20.96 -27.16 19.40
C VAL A 492 -21.43 -26.72 20.78
N TYR A 493 -20.52 -26.66 21.74
CA TYR A 493 -20.66 -25.81 22.92
C TYR A 493 -20.14 -24.41 22.59
N PHE A 494 -21.03 -23.42 22.66
CA PHE A 494 -20.65 -22.01 22.76
C PHE A 494 -20.45 -21.66 24.23
N ASP A 495 -19.27 -21.15 24.59
CA ASP A 495 -19.10 -20.28 25.76
C ASP A 495 -17.83 -19.44 25.62
N CYS A 496 -17.82 -18.26 26.28
CA CYS A 496 -16.80 -17.19 26.21
C CYS A 496 -16.68 -16.44 24.86
#